data_AF-A0A3B9SGM4-F1
#
_entry.id   AF-A0A3B9SGM4-F1
#
_cell.length_a   1.000
_cell.length_b   1.000
_cell.length_c   1.000
_cell.angle_alpha   90.00
_cell.angle_beta   90.00
_cell.angle_gamma   90.00
#
_symmetry.space_group_name_H-M   'P 1'
#
loop_
_entity.id
_entity.type
_entity.pdbx_description
1 polymer ?
#
loop_
_entity_poly.entity_id
_entity_poly.type
_entity_poly.pdbx_seq_one_letter_code
_entity_poly.pdbx_strand_id
1 'polypeptide(L)'
;MDANLNRKLKELIKTALESGKETDIATALTFMAQCSLIVPCHVFLSKEDAEALEGEGQIGFTPEKPVKLQPVTVEIAGKSYVPAFTSKEERGEKYSAPYSPFDAPVHKLIAMVRANETLSGIVVDPESTPFIIDDKFMGYIIKQITRM
;
A
#
# COMPACT_ATOMS: atom_id res chain seq x y z
N MET A 1 -4.05 -11.74 -4.49
CA MET A 1 -5.06 -10.92 -3.81
C MET A 1 -6.38 -11.67 -3.66
N ASP A 2 -6.87 -11.86 -2.44
CA ASP A 2 -8.24 -12.35 -2.21
C ASP A 2 -9.19 -11.14 -2.13
N ALA A 3 -9.99 -10.96 -3.17
CA ALA A 3 -10.93 -9.84 -3.28
C ALA A 3 -11.97 -9.82 -2.13
N ASN A 4 -12.26 -10.97 -1.52
CA ASN A 4 -13.18 -11.04 -0.38
C ASN A 4 -12.53 -10.53 0.91
N LEU A 5 -11.24 -10.80 1.12
CA LEU A 5 -10.50 -10.27 2.28
C LEU A 5 -10.43 -8.74 2.21
N ASN A 6 -10.03 -8.16 1.08
CA ASN A 6 -9.88 -6.71 1.00
C ASN A 6 -11.21 -5.96 1.06
N ARG A 7 -12.29 -6.53 0.50
CA ARG A 7 -13.65 -5.97 0.68
C ARG A 7 -14.07 -5.94 2.15
N LYS A 8 -13.81 -7.02 2.90
CA LYS A 8 -14.10 -7.08 4.34
C LYS A 8 -13.23 -6.09 5.13
N LEU A 9 -11.96 -5.95 4.78
CA LEU A 9 -11.07 -4.97 5.40
C LEU A 9 -11.62 -3.55 5.22
N LYS A 10 -12.08 -3.21 4.02
CA LYS A 10 -12.69 -1.91 3.73
C LYS A 10 -13.92 -1.63 4.60
N GLU A 11 -14.82 -2.61 4.72
CA GLU A 11 -16.00 -2.49 5.59
C GLU A 11 -15.61 -2.25 7.05
N LEU A 12 -14.60 -2.99 7.55
CA LEU A 12 -14.10 -2.82 8.91
C LEU A 12 -13.46 -1.45 9.14
N ILE A 13 -12.67 -0.94 8.19
CA ILE A 13 -12.08 0.40 8.25
C ILE A 13 -13.20 1.45 8.30
N LYS A 14 -14.21 1.31 7.43
CA LYS A 14 -15.35 2.23 7.41
C LYS A 14 -16.10 2.23 8.76
N THR A 15 -16.43 1.05 9.30
CA THR A 15 -17.08 0.94 10.62
C THR A 15 -16.23 1.56 11.72
N ALA A 16 -14.91 1.32 11.73
CA ALA A 16 -13.99 1.88 12.71
C ALA A 16 -13.95 3.42 12.67
N LEU A 17 -13.97 4.00 11.47
CA LEU A 17 -13.98 5.45 11.27
C LEU A 17 -15.33 6.08 11.66
N GLU A 18 -16.45 5.43 11.34
CA GLU A 18 -17.80 5.92 11.66
C GLU A 18 -18.12 5.81 13.16
N SER A 19 -17.71 4.72 13.82
CA SER A 19 -18.02 4.48 15.23
C SER A 19 -17.05 5.17 16.18
N GLY A 20 -15.79 5.35 15.76
CA GLY A 20 -14.70 5.83 16.60
C GLY A 20 -14.36 4.93 17.80
N LYS A 21 -14.95 3.73 17.89
CA LYS A 21 -14.76 2.81 19.02
C LYS A 21 -13.42 2.12 18.90
N GLU A 22 -12.67 2.08 20.00
CA GLU A 22 -11.38 1.38 20.05
C GLU A 22 -11.49 -0.10 19.66
N THR A 23 -12.60 -0.76 19.98
CA THR A 23 -12.86 -2.17 19.61
C THR A 23 -12.93 -2.37 18.10
N ASP A 24 -13.53 -1.42 17.39
CA ASP A 24 -13.76 -1.52 15.96
C ASP A 24 -12.45 -1.22 15.21
N ILE A 25 -11.71 -0.21 15.68
CA ILE A 25 -10.35 0.08 15.22
C ILE A 25 -9.43 -1.13 15.43
N ALA A 26 -9.43 -1.72 16.64
CA ALA A 26 -8.61 -2.90 16.94
C ALA A 26 -8.98 -4.10 16.05
N THR A 27 -10.27 -4.30 15.76
CA THR A 27 -10.75 -5.34 14.85
C THR A 27 -10.24 -5.13 13.44
N ALA A 28 -10.34 -3.90 12.91
CA ALA A 28 -9.82 -3.56 11.59
C ALA A 28 -8.31 -3.79 11.49
N LEU A 29 -7.54 -3.34 12.49
CA LEU A 29 -6.08 -3.53 12.53
C LEU A 29 -5.67 -5.01 12.64
N THR A 30 -6.37 -5.80 13.46
CA THR A 30 -6.12 -7.25 13.57
C THR A 30 -6.41 -7.95 12.25
N PHE A 31 -7.50 -7.58 11.56
CA PHE A 31 -7.83 -8.16 10.26
C PHE A 31 -6.81 -7.74 9.19
N MET A 32 -6.38 -6.48 9.19
CA MET A 32 -5.39 -5.93 8.28
C MET A 32 -4.04 -6.67 8.33
N ALA A 33 -3.67 -7.21 9.49
CA ALA A 33 -2.47 -8.03 9.67
C ALA A 33 -2.38 -9.23 8.70
N GLN A 34 -3.52 -9.69 8.18
CA GLN A 34 -3.65 -10.83 7.28
C GLN A 34 -3.83 -10.42 5.81
N CYS A 35 -3.91 -9.12 5.53
CA CYS A 35 -4.20 -8.61 4.21
C CYS A 35 -2.93 -8.20 3.45
N SER A 36 -3.10 -8.11 2.12
CA SER A 36 -2.22 -7.33 1.26
C SER A 36 -2.93 -6.08 0.81
N LEU A 37 -2.18 -5.00 0.68
CA LEU A 37 -2.65 -3.75 0.10
C LEU A 37 -1.96 -3.52 -1.25
N ILE A 38 -2.64 -2.77 -2.11
CA ILE A 38 -2.07 -2.32 -3.37
C ILE A 38 -1.33 -1.02 -3.13
N VAL A 39 -0.05 -0.99 -3.47
CA VAL A 39 0.78 0.22 -3.36
C VAL A 39 1.21 0.65 -4.75
N PRO A 40 0.99 1.93 -5.12
CA PRO A 40 1.50 2.47 -6.37
C PRO A 40 3.01 2.65 -6.26
N CYS A 41 3.74 2.10 -7.22
CA CYS A 41 5.19 2.17 -7.27
C CYS A 41 5.67 2.78 -8.60
N HIS A 42 6.76 3.53 -8.51
CA HIS A 42 7.66 3.78 -9.63
C HIS A 42 8.42 2.51 -9.96
N VAL A 43 8.54 2.24 -11.26
CA VAL A 43 9.32 1.14 -11.80
C VAL A 43 10.59 1.72 -12.37
N PHE A 44 11.74 1.32 -11.82
CA PHE A 44 13.05 1.68 -12.35
C PHE A 44 13.63 0.47 -13.07
N LEU A 45 13.70 0.60 -14.40
CA LEU A 45 14.37 -0.33 -15.28
C LEU A 45 15.84 0.06 -15.44
N SER A 46 16.67 -0.91 -15.84
CA SER A 46 17.99 -0.59 -16.34
C SER A 46 17.89 0.19 -17.65
N LYS A 47 18.96 0.91 -18.02
CA LYS A 47 18.98 1.68 -19.27
C LYS A 47 18.78 0.78 -20.48
N GLU A 48 19.41 -0.40 -20.47
CA GLU A 48 19.29 -1.37 -21.55
C GLU A 48 17.87 -1.93 -21.66
N ASP A 49 17.24 -2.25 -20.53
CA ASP A 49 15.84 -2.72 -20.48
C ASP A 49 14.86 -1.63 -20.94
N ALA A 50 15.11 -0.36 -20.59
CA ALA A 50 14.28 0.76 -21.00
C ALA A 50 14.37 1.03 -22.52
N GLU A 51 15.58 0.99 -23.09
CA GLU A 51 15.81 1.15 -24.53
C GLU A 51 15.16 0.02 -25.33
N ALA A 52 15.21 -1.23 -24.83
CA ALA A 52 14.51 -2.37 -25.42
C ALA A 52 12.99 -2.19 -25.40
N LEU A 53 12.43 -1.63 -24.32
CA LEU A 53 11.01 -1.36 -24.18
C LEU A 53 10.50 -0.32 -25.19
N GLU A 54 11.26 0.77 -25.36
CA GLU A 54 10.92 1.88 -26.27
C GLU A 54 11.06 1.48 -27.75
N GLY A 55 12.03 0.63 -28.08
CA GLY A 55 12.31 0.21 -29.45
C GLY A 55 11.29 -0.76 -30.04
N GLU A 56 10.65 -1.60 -29.22
CA GLU A 56 9.89 -2.74 -29.75
C GLU A 56 8.38 -2.69 -29.50
N GLY A 57 7.85 -1.73 -28.74
CA GLY A 57 6.42 -1.63 -28.44
C GLY A 57 5.83 -2.96 -27.92
N GLN A 58 6.67 -3.77 -27.28
CA GLN A 58 6.41 -5.19 -27.10
C GLN A 58 5.43 -5.43 -25.96
N ILE A 59 4.31 -6.05 -26.31
CA ILE A 59 3.45 -6.72 -25.35
C ILE A 59 4.22 -7.95 -24.86
N GLY A 60 4.60 -7.98 -23.57
CA GLY A 60 5.25 -9.13 -22.94
C GLY A 60 6.74 -8.97 -22.61
N PHE A 61 7.27 -7.75 -22.60
CA PHE A 61 8.64 -7.49 -22.17
C PHE A 61 8.94 -8.09 -20.79
N THR A 62 10.03 -8.84 -20.71
CA THR A 62 10.59 -9.36 -19.46
C THR A 62 11.97 -8.75 -19.24
N PRO A 63 12.16 -7.94 -18.19
CA PRO A 63 13.45 -7.32 -17.89
C PRO A 63 14.53 -8.38 -17.68
N GLU A 64 15.72 -8.17 -18.24
CA GLU A 64 16.87 -9.05 -18.01
C GLU A 64 17.51 -8.81 -16.64
N LYS A 65 17.40 -7.58 -16.12
CA LYS A 65 17.92 -7.19 -14.81
C LYS A 65 16.79 -7.04 -13.78
N PRO A 66 17.10 -7.21 -12.48
CA PRO A 66 16.13 -6.98 -11.42
C PRO A 66 15.56 -5.56 -11.47
N VAL A 67 14.23 -5.48 -11.51
CA VAL A 67 13.50 -4.22 -11.43
C VAL A 67 13.51 -3.68 -10.02
N LYS A 68 13.80 -2.39 -9.86
CA LYS A 68 13.65 -1.71 -8.57
C LYS A 68 12.28 -1.03 -8.51
N LEU A 69 11.56 -1.28 -7.42
CA LEU A 69 10.29 -0.65 -7.13
C LEU A 69 10.47 0.38 -6.02
N GLN A 70 9.94 1.57 -6.22
CA GLN A 70 9.88 2.60 -5.17
C GLN A 70 8.43 3.02 -4.98
N PRO A 71 7.85 2.86 -3.79
CA PRO A 71 6.53 3.38 -3.49
C PRO A 71 6.47 4.89 -3.71
N VAL A 72 5.34 5.35 -4.21
CA VAL A 72 5.00 6.77 -4.23
C VAL A 72 4.79 7.26 -2.80
N THR A 73 4.97 8.56 -2.59
CA THR A 73 4.67 9.23 -1.32
C THR A 73 3.58 10.28 -1.50
N VAL A 74 2.71 10.41 -0.50
CA VAL A 74 1.70 11.48 -0.43
C VAL A 74 1.90 12.29 0.85
N GLU A 75 1.76 13.61 0.75
CA GLU A 75 1.77 14.47 1.93
C GLU A 75 0.37 14.70 2.47
N ILE A 76 0.19 14.47 3.77
CA ILE A 76 -1.05 14.75 4.51
C ILE A 76 -0.66 15.50 5.78
N ALA A 77 -1.20 16.71 5.97
CA ALA A 77 -0.92 17.55 7.13
C ALA A 77 0.59 17.74 7.43
N GLY A 78 1.40 17.93 6.38
CA GLY A 78 2.85 18.14 6.51
C GLY A 78 3.67 16.89 6.83
N LYS A 79 3.07 15.69 6.74
CA LYS A 79 3.72 14.41 6.94
C LYS A 79 3.65 13.57 5.68
N SER A 80 4.73 12.85 5.37
CA SER A 80 4.82 11.96 4.21
C SER A 80 4.34 10.55 4.56
N TYR A 81 3.47 9.98 3.73
CA TYR A 81 2.91 8.65 3.89
C TYR A 81 3.06 7.83 2.61
N VAL A 82 3.07 6.51 2.76
CA VAL A 82 2.88 5.60 1.62
C VAL A 82 1.37 5.44 1.38
N PRO A 83 0.84 5.81 0.20
CA PRO A 83 -0.53 5.53 -0.13
C PRO A 83 -0.70 4.04 -0.43
N ALA A 84 -1.76 3.45 0.08
CA ALA A 84 -2.11 2.06 -0.12
C ALA A 84 -3.62 1.93 -0.36
N PHE A 85 -4.04 0.89 -1.07
CA PHE A 85 -5.44 0.74 -1.51
C PHE A 85 -5.94 -0.68 -1.28
N THR A 86 -7.22 -0.82 -0.93
CA THR A 86 -7.81 -2.15 -0.76
C THR A 86 -8.18 -2.78 -2.11
N SER A 87 -8.44 -1.97 -3.14
CA SER A 87 -8.71 -2.43 -4.51
C SER A 87 -8.04 -1.58 -5.59
N LYS A 88 -8.02 -2.09 -6.84
CA LYS A 88 -7.42 -1.38 -7.99
C LYS A 88 -8.24 -0.17 -8.39
N GLU A 89 -9.56 -0.28 -8.25
CA GLU A 89 -10.55 0.73 -8.60
C GLU A 89 -10.41 1.96 -7.70
N GLU A 90 -10.03 1.76 -6.44
CA GLU A 90 -9.85 2.82 -5.43
C GLU A 90 -8.60 3.68 -5.63
N ARG A 91 -7.66 3.22 -6.46
CA ARG A 91 -6.48 4.02 -6.82
C ARG A 91 -6.85 5.32 -7.52
N GLY A 92 -8.02 5.38 -8.17
CA GLY A 92 -8.40 6.48 -9.04
C GLY A 92 -7.40 6.70 -10.18
N GLU A 93 -7.59 7.76 -10.96
CA GLU A 93 -6.69 8.08 -12.09
C GLU A 93 -5.31 8.52 -11.61
N LYS A 94 -5.26 9.31 -10.52
CA LYS A 94 -4.04 9.88 -9.94
C LYS A 94 -2.97 8.83 -9.64
N TYR A 95 -3.36 7.66 -9.13
CA TYR A 95 -2.41 6.59 -8.80
C TYR A 95 -2.41 5.44 -9.79
N SER A 96 -3.19 5.54 -10.88
CA SER A 96 -3.31 4.47 -11.87
C SER A 96 -2.48 4.66 -13.12
N ALA A 97 -2.52 5.85 -13.73
CA ALA A 97 -1.84 6.09 -15.01
C ALA A 97 -0.30 6.16 -14.90
N PRO A 98 0.29 6.84 -13.88
CA PRO A 98 1.74 6.99 -13.81
C PRO A 98 2.46 5.88 -13.03
N TYR A 99 1.73 4.96 -12.37
CA TYR A 99 2.33 4.01 -11.42
C TYR A 99 1.85 2.57 -11.62
N SER A 100 2.79 1.65 -11.43
CA SER A 100 2.48 0.23 -11.43
C SER A 100 1.91 -0.20 -10.07
N PRO A 101 0.80 -0.96 -10.04
CA PRO A 101 0.27 -1.50 -8.79
C PRO A 101 1.14 -2.66 -8.31
N PHE A 102 1.51 -2.63 -7.03
CA PHE A 102 2.20 -3.74 -6.37
C PHE A 102 1.37 -4.25 -5.19
N ASP A 103 1.06 -5.55 -5.20
CA ASP A 103 0.38 -6.24 -4.10
C ASP A 103 1.42 -6.54 -3.02
N ALA A 104 1.32 -5.82 -1.90
CA ALA A 104 2.28 -5.90 -0.81
C ALA A 104 1.59 -6.35 0.48
N PRO A 105 2.06 -7.46 1.10
CA PRO A 105 1.64 -7.84 2.43
C PRO A 105 1.91 -6.71 3.43
N VAL A 106 0.94 -6.44 4.31
CA VAL A 106 1.00 -5.28 5.23
C VAL A 106 2.27 -5.28 6.10
N HIS A 107 2.74 -6.45 6.56
CA HIS A 107 3.99 -6.52 7.35
C HIS A 107 5.23 -6.05 6.57
N LYS A 108 5.30 -6.31 5.26
CA LYS A 108 6.41 -5.84 4.42
C LYS A 108 6.34 -4.34 4.21
N LEU A 109 5.12 -3.79 4.05
CA LEU A 109 4.91 -2.35 3.98
C LEU A 109 5.33 -1.66 5.28
N ILE A 110 4.96 -2.23 6.42
CA ILE A 110 5.37 -1.70 7.74
C ILE A 110 6.90 -1.73 7.87
N ALA A 111 7.54 -2.84 7.52
CA ALA A 111 9.01 -2.94 7.56
C ALA A 111 9.69 -1.88 6.67
N MET A 112 9.17 -1.67 5.46
CA MET A 112 9.67 -0.67 4.53
C MET A 112 9.48 0.77 5.03
N VAL A 113 8.30 1.10 5.56
CA VAL A 113 8.04 2.42 6.15
C VAL A 113 8.97 2.66 7.33
N ARG A 114 9.15 1.68 8.21
CA ARG A 114 10.05 1.80 9.38
C ARG A 114 11.53 1.89 9.02
N ALA A 115 11.93 1.36 7.87
CA ALA A 115 13.29 1.48 7.37
C ALA A 115 13.58 2.85 6.75
N ASN A 116 12.57 3.72 6.61
CA ASN A 116 12.70 5.04 5.99
C ASN A 116 12.28 6.14 6.97
N GLU A 117 13.27 6.90 7.45
CA GLU A 117 13.08 7.95 8.46
C GLU A 117 12.20 9.12 7.99
N THR A 118 11.98 9.28 6.68
CA THR A 118 11.15 10.37 6.15
C THR A 118 9.66 10.03 6.12
N LEU A 119 9.30 8.75 6.28
CA LEU A 119 7.92 8.28 6.21
C LEU A 119 7.28 8.23 7.60
N SER A 120 6.09 8.82 7.70
CA SER A 120 5.30 8.86 8.94
C SER A 120 4.34 7.69 9.10
N GLY A 121 4.11 6.88 8.05
CA GLY A 121 3.16 5.78 8.10
C GLY A 121 2.64 5.35 6.73
N ILE A 122 1.52 4.64 6.77
CA ILE A 122 0.74 4.23 5.60
C ILE A 122 -0.60 4.96 5.66
N VAL A 123 -1.10 5.44 4.52
CA VAL A 123 -2.48 5.93 4.40
C VAL A 123 -3.25 5.00 3.48
N VAL A 124 -4.32 4.41 3.99
CA VAL A 124 -5.21 3.55 3.21
C VAL A 124 -6.32 4.41 2.59
N ASP A 125 -6.53 4.24 1.29
CA ASP A 125 -7.54 4.92 0.48
C ASP A 125 -7.54 6.47 0.60
N PRO A 126 -6.40 7.14 0.34
CA PRO A 126 -6.19 8.57 0.60
C PRO A 126 -7.18 9.53 -0.09
N GLU A 127 -7.74 9.15 -1.24
CA GLU A 127 -8.65 10.01 -2.02
C GLU A 127 -10.12 9.85 -1.62
N SER A 128 -10.43 8.95 -0.68
CA SER A 128 -11.79 8.69 -0.24
C SER A 128 -11.96 8.97 1.26
N THR A 129 -12.01 7.92 2.08
CA THR A 129 -12.05 8.02 3.54
C THR A 129 -10.70 7.55 4.09
N PRO A 130 -9.71 8.45 4.23
CA PRO A 130 -8.34 8.06 4.54
C PRO A 130 -8.25 7.42 5.93
N PHE A 131 -7.64 6.25 6.01
CA PHE A 131 -7.28 5.60 7.26
C PHE A 131 -5.76 5.61 7.44
N ILE A 132 -5.28 6.37 8.44
CA ILE A 132 -3.85 6.52 8.70
C ILE A 132 -3.38 5.44 9.66
N ILE A 133 -2.34 4.72 9.25
CA ILE A 133 -1.61 3.74 10.05
C ILE A 133 -0.28 4.38 10.45
N ASP A 134 -0.27 4.98 11.64
CA ASP A 134 0.92 5.55 12.26
C ASP A 134 1.76 4.49 12.99
N ASP A 135 2.87 4.89 13.61
CA ASP A 135 3.75 3.93 14.29
C ASP A 135 3.06 3.15 15.43
N LYS A 136 2.10 3.77 16.14
CA LYS A 136 1.31 3.09 17.17
C LYS A 136 0.50 1.95 16.54
N PHE A 137 -0.22 2.21 15.46
CA PHE A 137 -1.02 1.20 14.77
C PHE A 137 -0.15 0.16 14.04
N MET A 138 0.97 0.57 13.44
CA MET A 138 1.95 -0.37 12.89
C MET A 138 2.48 -1.33 13.96
N GLY A 139 2.83 -0.81 15.13
CA GLY A 139 3.25 -1.62 16.27
C GLY A 139 2.17 -2.60 16.75
N TYR A 140 0.90 -2.20 16.71
CA TYR A 140 -0.22 -3.08 17.01
C TYR A 140 -0.35 -4.21 15.97
N ILE A 141 -0.36 -3.88 14.68
CA ILE A 141 -0.50 -4.84 13.58
C ILE A 141 0.60 -5.91 13.67
N ILE A 142 1.86 -5.49 13.83
CA ILE A 142 3.00 -6.43 13.93
C ILE A 142 2.83 -7.40 15.11
N LYS A 143 2.35 -6.92 16.26
CA LYS A 143 2.08 -7.79 17.42
C LYS A 143 1.04 -8.86 17.12
N GLN A 144 0.04 -8.56 16.29
CA GLN A 144 -0.97 -9.56 15.90
C GLN A 144 -0.35 -10.65 15.01
N ILE A 145 0.53 -10.26 14.08
CA ILE A 145 1.22 -11.21 13.18
C ILE A 145 2.11 -12.16 13.96
N THR A 146 2.84 -11.66 14.96
CA THR A 146 3.72 -12.51 15.79
C THR A 146 2.99 -13.45 16.73
N ARG A 147 1.67 -13.27 16.92
CA ARG A 147 0.83 -14.10 17.81
C ARG A 147 0.06 -15.19 17.06
N MET A 148 0.06 -15.14 15.73
CA MET A 148 -0.54 -16.15 14.85
C MET A 148 0.47 -17.25 14.54
#